data_AF-A0A3S1VF52-F1
#
_entry.id   AF-A0A3S1VF52-F1
#
_cell.length_a   1.000
_cell.length_b   1.000
_cell.length_c   1.000
_cell.angle_alpha   90.00
_cell.angle_beta   90.00
_cell.angle_gamma   90.00
#
_symmetry.space_group_name_H-M   'P 1'
#
loop_
_entity.id
_entity.type
_entity.pdbx_description
1 polymer ?
#
loop_
_entity_poly.entity_id
_entity_poly.type
_entity_poly.pdbx_seq_one_letter_code
_entity_poly.pdbx_strand_id
1 'polypeptide(L)'
;MPFLSLGQWLIEAYQPSLLIIAFAVSVSSLTAQTPKQMLGRATAIGFIALTINDVIQSGFDFSAFAESTFANFVGALFLACAVVSWTQIAEWTIHHLQVEKPYILAAICVQVCALGLASNAIIFYAADFFYRPLPVQIDAYLDAPLNGGLATNKSKFEAGEKPFALFPYSFDASRLSWYNPDGGLSASWHATNENAKFDLKIDILSGCAESEWIPDPEAEKSSFRVDDVRRMSISFDGGASDIWVLEGDRSPSTLSLTTDLVSSFGLEAGAKPGLKNVWQFIGDRSRLSFGAGSRALSFYAGRSFLEPHDQSDVIELGQRKLHVEIDGAPYQINIATPPVKVGDRVTCMFIASRSAFQTGALTLPKSALNIGVRVTITMRPTELVSRQDSELNLAGDSGWVKVDDINYRDIQDMPDGVASFIEAEGNFSIDVDGKPQDVRPTDRYRAVGWFRAGGTDNGKFRVLGTAKSLTKNERRLNPTKFESTKLVEQLTVLAPFWLMFLGSLLLPLQTAFRNDKAFEWVPRIVGR
;
A
#
# COMPACT_ATOMS: atom_id res chain seq x y z
N MET A 1 6.40 -9.73 6.65
CA MET A 1 7.56 -9.29 5.84
C MET A 1 8.19 -10.50 5.16
N PRO A 2 8.62 -10.41 3.90
CA PRO A 2 9.38 -11.48 3.25
C PRO A 2 10.72 -11.69 3.96
N PHE A 3 11.22 -12.94 3.99
CA PHE A 3 12.57 -13.23 4.46
C PHE A 3 13.58 -12.58 3.50
N LEU A 4 14.70 -12.07 4.02
CA LEU A 4 15.71 -11.35 3.25
C LEU A 4 16.29 -12.23 2.14
N SER A 5 16.73 -11.62 1.03
CA SER A 5 17.56 -12.33 0.05
C SER A 5 18.99 -12.53 0.58
N LEU A 6 19.73 -13.52 0.08
CA LEU A 6 21.13 -13.75 0.48
C LEU A 6 21.99 -12.49 0.28
N GLY A 7 21.76 -11.76 -0.83
CA GLY A 7 22.46 -10.51 -1.11
C GLY A 7 22.18 -9.44 -0.06
N GLN A 8 20.92 -9.24 0.32
CA GLN A 8 20.55 -8.30 1.40
C GLN A 8 21.13 -8.73 2.75
N TRP A 9 21.04 -10.02 3.09
CA TRP A 9 21.62 -10.58 4.32
C TRP A 9 23.13 -10.33 4.41
N LEU A 10 23.85 -10.56 3.32
CA LEU A 10 25.29 -10.28 3.26
C LEU A 10 25.57 -8.80 3.41
N ILE A 11 24.82 -7.91 2.75
CA ILE A 11 24.97 -6.45 2.88
C ILE A 11 24.72 -6.00 4.32
N GLU A 12 23.71 -6.54 4.98
CA GLU A 12 23.42 -6.23 6.39
C GLU A 12 24.54 -6.69 7.34
N ALA A 13 25.26 -7.76 7.00
CA ALA A 13 26.45 -8.16 7.74
C ALA A 13 27.60 -7.12 7.67
N TYR A 14 27.57 -6.19 6.71
CA TYR A 14 28.53 -5.08 6.58
C TYR A 14 28.03 -3.76 7.20
N GLN A 15 27.05 -3.80 8.10
CA GLN A 15 26.67 -2.61 8.86
C GLN A 15 27.87 -2.03 9.63
N PRO A 16 28.04 -0.69 9.70
CA PRO A 16 29.21 -0.07 10.32
C PRO A 16 29.48 -0.51 11.76
N SER A 17 28.43 -0.70 12.58
CA SER A 17 28.58 -1.17 13.96
C SER A 17 29.15 -2.58 14.04
N LEU A 18 28.65 -3.50 13.21
CA LEU A 18 29.14 -4.88 13.14
C LEU A 18 30.57 -4.94 12.61
N LEU A 19 30.93 -4.07 11.66
CA LEU A 19 32.32 -3.95 11.17
C LEU A 19 33.28 -3.45 12.25
N ILE A 20 32.86 -2.49 13.08
CA ILE A 20 33.65 -2.01 14.22
C ILE A 20 33.86 -3.14 15.25
N ILE A 21 32.79 -3.90 15.56
CA ILE A 21 32.87 -5.06 16.45
C ILE A 21 33.84 -6.11 15.87
N ALA A 22 33.69 -6.45 14.58
CA ALA A 22 34.55 -7.40 13.90
C ALA A 22 36.01 -6.95 13.89
N PHE A 23 36.27 -5.64 13.68
CA PHE A 23 37.60 -5.06 13.75
C PHE A 23 38.21 -5.19 15.16
N ALA A 24 37.46 -4.85 16.20
CA ALA A 24 37.91 -4.95 17.59
C ALA A 24 38.24 -6.41 17.98
N VAL A 25 37.37 -7.35 17.62
CA VAL A 25 37.60 -8.79 17.84
C VAL A 25 38.83 -9.27 17.06
N SER A 26 38.99 -8.84 15.80
CA SER A 26 40.13 -9.20 14.96
C SER A 26 41.45 -8.70 15.54
N VAL A 27 41.55 -7.41 15.87
CA VAL A 27 42.76 -6.81 16.48
C VAL A 27 43.11 -7.51 17.80
N SER A 28 42.11 -7.71 18.66
CA SER A 28 42.29 -8.41 19.93
C SER A 28 42.80 -9.84 19.74
N SER A 29 42.27 -10.55 18.73
CA SER A 29 42.67 -11.90 18.39
C SER A 29 44.09 -11.98 17.81
N LEU A 30 44.49 -11.02 16.97
CA LEU A 30 45.84 -10.93 16.38
C LEU A 30 46.93 -10.68 17.43
N THR A 31 46.59 -10.03 18.55
CA THR A 31 47.54 -9.77 19.65
C THR A 31 47.68 -10.95 20.63
N ALA A 32 46.91 -12.02 20.46
CA ALA A 32 46.98 -13.19 21.31
C ALA A 32 48.22 -14.05 20.97
N GLN A 33 48.93 -14.51 22.01
CA GLN A 33 50.14 -15.32 21.83
C GLN A 33 49.85 -16.82 21.78
N THR A 34 48.68 -17.25 22.26
CA THR A 34 48.26 -18.65 22.22
C THR A 34 46.78 -18.78 21.82
N PRO A 35 46.34 -19.93 21.29
CA PRO A 35 44.93 -20.18 20.98
C PRO A 35 43.98 -19.98 22.17
N LYS A 36 44.41 -20.31 23.39
CA LYS A 36 43.62 -20.07 24.62
C LYS A 36 43.46 -18.59 24.93
N GLN A 37 44.54 -17.81 24.77
CA GLN A 37 44.47 -16.36 24.92
C GLN A 37 43.57 -15.74 23.85
N MET A 38 43.64 -16.24 22.61
CA MET A 38 42.81 -15.78 21.50
C MET A 38 41.32 -16.02 21.80
N LEU A 39 40.96 -17.22 22.29
CA LEU A 39 39.59 -17.54 22.70
C LEU A 39 39.09 -16.57 23.78
N GLY A 40 39.84 -16.42 24.88
CA GLY A 40 39.42 -15.59 26.01
C GLY A 40 39.27 -14.12 25.63
N ARG A 41 40.21 -13.60 24.84
CA ARG A 41 40.20 -12.21 24.36
C ARG A 41 39.08 -11.94 23.35
N ALA A 42 38.87 -12.83 22.39
CA ALA A 42 37.78 -12.72 21.42
C ALA A 42 36.40 -12.82 22.10
N THR A 43 36.25 -13.72 23.08
CA THR A 43 35.01 -13.86 23.86
C THR A 43 34.72 -12.58 24.65
N ALA A 44 35.71 -12.06 25.40
CA ALA A 44 35.53 -10.87 26.23
C ALA A 44 35.23 -9.62 25.39
N ILE A 45 35.99 -9.38 24.33
CA ILE A 45 35.78 -8.21 23.46
C ILE A 45 34.48 -8.35 22.67
N GLY A 46 34.18 -9.53 22.13
CA GLY A 46 32.93 -9.78 21.41
C GLY A 46 31.71 -9.56 22.30
N PHE A 47 31.74 -10.11 23.53
CA PHE A 47 30.65 -9.94 24.50
C PHE A 47 30.43 -8.46 24.86
N ILE A 48 31.50 -7.73 25.21
CA ILE A 48 31.41 -6.31 25.58
C ILE A 48 30.91 -5.49 24.39
N ALA A 49 31.47 -5.69 23.21
CA ALA A 49 31.15 -4.89 22.03
C ALA A 49 29.72 -5.14 21.52
N LEU A 50 29.25 -6.40 21.53
CA LEU A 50 27.85 -6.74 21.20
C LEU A 50 26.87 -6.16 22.22
N THR A 51 27.19 -6.28 23.53
CA THR A 51 26.33 -5.75 24.58
C THR A 51 26.22 -4.22 24.51
N ILE A 52 27.32 -3.52 24.22
CA ILE A 52 27.30 -2.06 24.00
C ILE A 52 26.43 -1.71 22.78
N ASN A 53 26.57 -2.46 21.69
CA ASN A 53 25.77 -2.23 20.48
C ASN A 53 24.27 -2.40 20.75
N ASP A 54 23.87 -3.45 21.48
CA ASP A 54 22.46 -3.69 21.80
C ASP A 54 21.87 -2.58 22.68
N VAL A 55 22.63 -2.09 23.67
CA VAL A 55 22.22 -0.96 24.52
C VAL A 55 22.04 0.33 23.71
N ILE A 56 22.94 0.59 22.74
CA ILE A 56 22.84 1.77 21.87
C ILE A 56 21.62 1.69 20.95
N GLN A 57 21.33 0.51 20.40
CA GLN A 57 20.25 0.34 19.42
C GLN A 57 18.85 0.23 20.04
N SER A 58 18.73 -0.45 21.19
CA SER A 58 17.43 -0.85 21.75
C SER A 58 17.04 -0.09 23.03
N GLY A 59 17.94 0.72 23.59
CA GLY A 59 17.73 1.36 24.90
C GLY A 59 17.86 0.39 26.08
N PHE A 60 17.48 0.83 27.28
CA PHE A 60 17.61 0.04 28.50
C PHE A 60 16.25 -0.43 29.02
N ASP A 61 15.93 -1.70 28.77
CA ASP A 61 14.89 -2.47 29.45
C ASP A 61 15.56 -3.67 30.13
N PHE A 62 15.37 -3.83 31.44
CA PHE A 62 16.08 -4.82 32.25
C PHE A 62 15.81 -6.27 31.80
N SER A 63 14.57 -6.59 31.39
CA SER A 63 14.22 -7.95 30.95
C SER A 63 14.90 -8.28 29.62
N ALA A 64 14.77 -7.39 28.64
CA ALA A 64 15.42 -7.52 27.33
C ALA A 64 16.94 -7.50 27.45
N PHE A 65 17.49 -6.68 28.35
CA PHE A 65 18.92 -6.59 28.62
C PHE A 65 19.49 -7.88 29.20
N ALA A 66 18.79 -8.54 30.13
CA ALA A 66 19.25 -9.80 30.70
C ALA A 66 19.29 -10.94 29.65
N GLU A 67 18.25 -11.04 28.82
CA GLU A 67 18.19 -12.01 27.71
C GLU A 67 19.28 -11.74 26.67
N SER A 68 19.43 -10.48 26.24
CA SER A 68 20.49 -10.04 25.32
C SER A 68 21.88 -10.30 25.89
N THR A 69 22.12 -10.02 27.18
CA THR A 69 23.42 -10.26 27.83
C THR A 69 23.80 -11.74 27.76
N PHE A 70 22.86 -12.63 28.10
CA PHE A 70 23.11 -14.07 28.02
C PHE A 70 23.35 -14.52 26.56
N ALA A 71 22.54 -14.05 25.62
CA ALA A 71 22.68 -14.36 24.20
C ALA A 71 24.03 -13.86 23.64
N ASN A 72 24.45 -12.65 24.00
CA ASN A 72 25.73 -12.05 23.59
C ASN A 72 26.93 -12.80 24.17
N PHE A 73 26.85 -13.27 25.42
CA PHE A 73 27.93 -14.08 26.00
C PHE A 73 28.08 -15.42 25.26
N VAL A 74 26.98 -16.13 25.06
CA VAL A 74 26.99 -17.41 24.33
C VAL A 74 27.42 -17.22 22.87
N GLY A 75 26.90 -16.19 22.21
CA GLY A 75 27.25 -15.84 20.83
C GLY A 75 28.72 -15.46 20.68
N ALA A 76 29.27 -14.66 21.60
CA ALA A 76 30.67 -14.27 21.59
C ALA A 76 31.61 -15.46 21.83
N LEU A 77 31.24 -16.39 22.73
CA LEU A 77 31.99 -17.62 22.94
C LEU A 77 32.02 -18.49 21.68
N PHE A 78 30.87 -18.63 21.01
CA PHE A 78 30.76 -19.40 19.77
C PHE A 78 31.58 -18.77 18.63
N LEU A 79 31.52 -17.45 18.49
CA LEU A 79 32.34 -16.69 17.55
C LEU A 79 33.84 -16.88 17.83
N ALA A 80 34.25 -16.81 19.10
CA ALA A 80 35.64 -17.02 19.49
C ALA A 80 36.13 -18.43 19.14
N CYS A 81 35.30 -19.47 19.38
CA CYS A 81 35.60 -20.83 18.95
C CYS A 81 35.78 -20.92 17.42
N ALA A 82 34.90 -20.25 16.65
CA ALA A 82 34.99 -20.21 15.19
C ALA A 82 36.29 -19.54 14.72
N VAL A 83 36.64 -18.39 15.29
CA VAL A 83 37.88 -17.67 14.99
C VAL A 83 39.11 -18.56 15.20
N VAL A 84 39.27 -19.16 16.38
CA VAL A 84 40.42 -20.02 16.67
C VAL A 84 40.47 -21.24 15.75
N SER A 85 39.32 -21.87 15.49
CA SER A 85 39.23 -23.07 14.65
C SER A 85 39.56 -22.79 13.20
N TRP A 86 39.02 -21.70 12.63
CA TRP A 86 39.29 -21.30 11.26
C TRP A 86 40.75 -20.87 11.06
N THR A 87 41.34 -20.17 12.02
CA THR A 87 42.77 -19.86 12.00
C THR A 87 43.62 -21.13 12.02
N GLN A 88 43.26 -22.12 12.85
CA GLN A 88 43.97 -23.41 12.89
C GLN A 88 43.84 -24.20 11.58
N ILE A 89 42.66 -24.21 10.97
CA ILE A 89 42.41 -24.83 9.65
C ILE A 89 43.27 -24.13 8.59
N ALA A 90 43.29 -22.79 8.60
CA ALA A 90 44.04 -22.00 7.62
C ALA A 90 45.55 -22.27 7.72
N GLU A 91 46.12 -22.24 8.94
CA GLU A 91 47.53 -22.54 9.16
C GLU A 91 47.89 -23.97 8.71
N TRP A 92 47.06 -24.97 9.07
CA TRP A 92 47.26 -26.35 8.63
C TRP A 92 47.24 -26.50 7.11
N THR A 93 46.27 -25.87 6.45
CA THR A 93 46.11 -25.91 4.99
C THR A 93 47.32 -25.30 4.30
N ILE A 94 47.79 -24.16 4.79
CA ILE A 94 48.88 -23.39 4.17
C ILE A 94 50.23 -24.08 4.36
N HIS A 95 50.47 -24.73 5.50
CA HIS A 95 51.62 -25.60 5.68
C HIS A 95 51.62 -26.78 4.71
N HIS A 96 50.45 -27.38 4.46
CA HIS A 96 50.33 -28.51 3.53
C HIS A 96 50.54 -28.08 2.07
N LEU A 97 50.09 -26.88 1.71
CA LEU A 97 50.25 -26.30 0.36
C LEU A 97 51.63 -25.68 0.11
N GLN A 98 52.51 -25.63 1.12
CA GLN A 98 53.87 -25.10 1.01
C GLN A 98 53.93 -23.67 0.45
N VAL A 99 52.99 -22.81 0.85
CA VAL A 99 52.95 -21.41 0.40
C VAL A 99 54.24 -20.68 0.79
N GLU A 100 54.80 -19.89 -0.12
CA GLU A 100 56.01 -19.12 0.15
C GLU A 100 55.81 -18.11 1.29
N LYS A 101 56.84 -17.91 2.10
CA LYS A 101 56.83 -17.05 3.30
C LYS A 101 56.20 -15.67 3.13
N PRO A 102 56.42 -14.89 2.05
CA PRO A 102 55.82 -13.56 1.95
C PRO A 102 54.29 -13.58 1.79
N TYR A 103 53.70 -14.72 1.38
CA TYR A 103 52.27 -14.82 1.09
C TYR A 103 51.46 -15.54 2.18
N ILE A 104 52.10 -16.13 3.20
CA ILE A 104 51.44 -16.92 4.25
C ILE A 104 50.32 -16.11 4.93
N LEU A 105 50.60 -14.88 5.37
CA LEU A 105 49.60 -14.06 6.06
C LEU A 105 48.41 -13.72 5.16
N ALA A 106 48.68 -13.33 3.91
CA ALA A 106 47.63 -13.02 2.94
C ALA A 106 46.75 -14.25 2.65
N ALA A 107 47.37 -15.43 2.50
CA ALA A 107 46.67 -16.69 2.28
C ALA A 107 45.79 -17.07 3.49
N ILE A 108 46.28 -16.89 4.73
CA ILE A 108 45.50 -17.13 5.95
C ILE A 108 44.29 -16.21 5.99
N CYS A 109 44.49 -14.90 5.77
CA CYS A 109 43.41 -13.92 5.77
C CYS A 109 42.34 -14.25 4.72
N VAL A 110 42.75 -14.57 3.49
CA VAL A 110 41.82 -14.95 2.40
C VAL A 110 41.03 -16.19 2.78
N GLN A 111 41.69 -17.23 3.32
CA GLN A 111 41.01 -18.47 3.70
C GLN A 111 40.03 -18.26 4.88
N VAL A 112 40.41 -17.48 5.89
CA VAL A 112 39.52 -17.15 7.02
C VAL A 112 38.32 -16.33 6.53
N CYS A 113 38.52 -15.35 5.65
CA CYS A 113 37.42 -14.61 5.02
C CYS A 113 36.49 -15.53 4.21
N ALA A 114 37.05 -16.45 3.43
CA ALA A 114 36.27 -17.41 2.64
C ALA A 114 35.44 -18.36 3.54
N LEU A 115 36.02 -18.86 4.63
CA LEU A 115 35.31 -19.68 5.63
C LEU A 115 34.20 -18.89 6.34
N GLY A 116 34.45 -17.62 6.65
CA GLY A 116 33.45 -16.71 7.22
C GLY A 116 32.27 -16.47 6.28
N LEU A 117 32.53 -16.14 5.01
CA LEU A 117 31.50 -15.96 3.98
C LEU A 117 30.69 -17.24 3.75
N ALA A 118 31.37 -18.39 3.64
CA ALA A 118 30.71 -19.69 3.48
C ALA A 118 29.81 -20.01 4.68
N SER A 119 30.30 -19.80 5.91
CA SER A 119 29.52 -20.02 7.12
C SER A 119 28.32 -19.09 7.21
N ASN A 120 28.48 -17.82 6.83
CA ASN A 120 27.39 -16.84 6.79
C ASN A 120 26.31 -17.26 5.78
N ALA A 121 26.69 -17.70 4.59
CA ALA A 121 25.76 -18.22 3.59
C ALA A 121 25.04 -19.50 4.08
N ILE A 122 25.74 -20.39 4.77
CA ILE A 122 25.12 -21.60 5.33
C ILE A 122 24.11 -21.24 6.43
N ILE A 123 24.45 -20.30 7.32
CA ILE A 123 23.54 -19.79 8.35
C ILE A 123 22.32 -19.15 7.70
N PHE A 124 22.51 -18.38 6.62
CA PHE A 124 21.41 -17.81 5.86
C PHE A 124 20.46 -18.90 5.34
N TYR A 125 20.96 -19.94 4.68
CA TYR A 125 20.09 -21.00 4.16
C TYR A 125 19.42 -21.82 5.26
N ALA A 126 20.09 -22.05 6.38
CA ALA A 126 19.48 -22.67 7.55
C ALA A 126 18.34 -21.78 8.09
N ALA A 127 18.62 -20.48 8.28
CA ALA A 127 17.64 -19.54 8.78
C ALA A 127 16.46 -19.38 7.81
N ASP A 128 16.71 -19.27 6.51
CA ASP A 128 15.67 -19.22 5.48
C ASP A 128 14.83 -20.50 5.47
N PHE A 129 15.44 -21.68 5.61
CA PHE A 129 14.69 -22.93 5.65
C PHE A 129 13.76 -23.01 6.86
N PHE A 130 14.23 -22.63 8.05
CA PHE A 130 13.48 -22.77 9.31
C PHE A 130 12.53 -21.62 9.58
N TYR A 131 12.92 -20.39 9.26
CA TYR A 131 12.23 -19.17 9.66
C TYR A 131 11.48 -18.47 8.53
N ARG A 132 11.58 -18.93 7.27
CA ARG A 132 10.70 -18.42 6.22
C ARG A 132 9.24 -18.68 6.60
N PRO A 133 8.39 -17.64 6.61
CA PRO A 133 6.96 -17.80 6.91
C PRO A 133 6.30 -18.80 5.96
N LEU A 134 5.51 -19.72 6.52
CA LEU A 134 4.70 -20.66 5.75
C LEU A 134 3.42 -19.99 5.28
N PRO A 135 2.97 -20.23 4.03
CA PRO A 135 1.67 -19.75 3.58
C PRO A 135 0.53 -20.31 4.44
N VAL A 136 -0.48 -19.49 4.71
CA VAL A 136 -1.69 -19.88 5.46
C VAL A 136 -2.94 -19.64 4.61
N GLN A 137 -3.98 -20.44 4.81
CA GLN A 137 -5.29 -20.17 4.22
C GLN A 137 -6.02 -19.13 5.07
N ILE A 138 -6.64 -18.15 4.42
CA ILE A 138 -7.49 -17.16 5.05
C ILE A 138 -8.90 -17.24 4.49
N ASP A 139 -9.90 -17.12 5.37
CA ASP A 139 -11.30 -16.85 5.02
C ASP A 139 -11.76 -15.67 5.87
N ALA A 140 -11.93 -14.51 5.26
CA ALA A 140 -12.27 -13.27 5.94
C ALA A 140 -13.57 -12.67 5.42
N TYR A 141 -14.37 -12.11 6.33
CA TYR A 141 -15.60 -11.38 6.00
C TYR A 141 -15.44 -9.93 6.45
N LEU A 142 -15.46 -9.01 5.50
CA LEU A 142 -15.32 -7.57 5.69
C LEU A 142 -16.72 -6.93 5.74
N ASP A 143 -16.95 -6.09 6.76
CA ASP A 143 -18.23 -5.42 6.98
C ASP A 143 -18.04 -3.96 7.39
N ALA A 144 -19.09 -3.14 7.29
CA ALA A 144 -19.04 -1.76 7.76
C ALA A 144 -19.15 -1.71 9.30
N PRO A 145 -18.50 -0.75 9.98
CA PRO A 145 -17.51 0.20 9.45
C PRO A 145 -16.13 -0.46 9.31
N LEU A 146 -15.46 -0.24 8.18
CA LEU A 146 -14.11 -0.76 7.92
C LEU A 146 -13.34 0.15 6.98
N ASN A 147 -12.05 0.27 7.20
CA ASN A 147 -11.11 0.90 6.29
C ASN A 147 -9.99 -0.09 5.95
N GLY A 148 -9.39 0.08 4.78
CA GLY A 148 -8.46 -0.89 4.28
C GLY A 148 -7.72 -0.46 3.03
N GLY A 149 -6.96 -1.41 2.49
CA GLY A 149 -6.27 -1.28 1.23
C GLY A 149 -6.40 -2.58 0.45
N LEU A 150 -6.54 -2.49 -0.87
CA LEU A 150 -6.56 -3.64 -1.75
C LEU A 150 -5.55 -3.45 -2.87
N ALA A 151 -4.99 -4.54 -3.38
CA ALA A 151 -4.14 -4.49 -4.57
C ALA A 151 -4.43 -5.62 -5.54
N THR A 152 -4.61 -5.31 -6.82
CA THR A 152 -4.86 -6.28 -7.89
C THR A 152 -3.67 -6.31 -8.85
N ASN A 153 -2.78 -7.30 -8.71
CA ASN A 153 -1.64 -7.44 -9.61
C ASN A 153 -1.95 -8.41 -10.76
N LYS A 154 -2.32 -7.86 -11.94
CA LYS A 154 -2.67 -8.61 -13.15
C LYS A 154 -1.58 -9.60 -13.61
N SER A 155 -0.30 -9.33 -13.32
CA SER A 155 0.79 -10.24 -13.69
C SER A 155 0.76 -11.59 -12.97
N LYS A 156 -0.04 -11.70 -11.89
CA LYS A 156 -0.20 -12.91 -11.09
C LYS A 156 -1.52 -13.64 -11.33
N PHE A 157 -2.33 -13.18 -12.29
CA PHE A 157 -3.65 -13.74 -12.55
C PHE A 157 -3.57 -14.86 -13.58
N GLU A 158 -4.36 -15.91 -13.38
CA GLU A 158 -4.51 -16.96 -14.38
C GLU A 158 -5.34 -16.44 -15.57
N ALA A 159 -5.22 -17.11 -16.72
CA ALA A 159 -5.95 -16.74 -17.92
C ALA A 159 -7.47 -16.81 -17.68
N GLY A 160 -8.15 -15.66 -17.79
CA GLY A 160 -9.60 -15.55 -17.57
C GLY A 160 -10.01 -14.97 -16.21
N GLU A 161 -9.07 -14.80 -15.28
CA GLU A 161 -9.35 -14.17 -13.99
C GLU A 161 -9.45 -12.65 -14.12
N LYS A 162 -10.45 -12.06 -13.44
CA LYS A 162 -10.69 -10.62 -13.39
C LYS A 162 -10.17 -10.03 -12.08
N PRO A 163 -9.65 -8.78 -12.09
CA PRO A 163 -9.33 -8.08 -10.85
C PRO A 163 -10.58 -7.95 -9.98
N PHE A 164 -10.42 -8.09 -8.67
CA PHE A 164 -11.46 -7.74 -7.73
C PHE A 164 -11.79 -6.25 -7.83
N ALA A 165 -13.08 -5.93 -7.96
CA ALA A 165 -13.59 -4.58 -7.94
C ALA A 165 -14.46 -4.41 -6.68
N LEU A 166 -14.30 -3.28 -5.98
CA LEU A 166 -15.05 -3.00 -4.76
C LEU A 166 -16.46 -2.47 -5.06
N PHE A 167 -16.63 -1.79 -6.20
CA PHE A 167 -17.92 -1.31 -6.65
C PHE A 167 -18.64 -2.37 -7.50
N PRO A 168 -19.96 -2.57 -7.31
CA PRO A 168 -20.73 -3.44 -8.17
C PRO A 168 -20.71 -2.94 -9.62
N TYR A 169 -20.73 -3.86 -10.59
CA TYR A 169 -20.84 -3.48 -12.00
C TYR A 169 -22.21 -2.91 -12.35
N SER A 170 -23.25 -3.31 -11.61
CA SER A 170 -24.60 -2.78 -11.72
C SER A 170 -25.16 -2.54 -10.34
N PHE A 171 -25.64 -1.34 -10.07
CA PHE A 171 -26.28 -1.02 -8.80
C PHE A 171 -27.31 0.09 -8.97
N ASP A 172 -28.24 0.16 -8.02
CA ASP A 172 -29.23 1.22 -7.89
C ASP A 172 -28.84 2.14 -6.73
N ALA A 173 -27.75 2.89 -6.90
CA ALA A 173 -27.28 3.83 -5.89
C ALA A 173 -27.85 5.22 -6.17
N SER A 174 -28.20 5.91 -5.08
CA SER A 174 -28.80 7.24 -5.09
C SER A 174 -27.80 8.35 -5.41
N ARG A 175 -26.51 8.15 -5.10
CA ARG A 175 -25.49 9.19 -5.24
C ARG A 175 -24.09 8.60 -5.48
N LEU A 176 -23.43 9.15 -6.49
CA LEU A 176 -22.02 8.89 -6.77
C LEU A 176 -21.25 10.21 -6.73
N SER A 177 -20.11 10.22 -6.06
CA SER A 177 -19.23 11.39 -5.98
C SER A 177 -17.79 11.02 -6.28
N TRP A 178 -17.08 11.89 -6.99
CA TRP A 178 -15.63 11.82 -7.20
C TRP A 178 -15.02 13.13 -6.75
N TYR A 179 -14.13 13.06 -5.76
CA TYR A 179 -13.40 14.21 -5.22
C TYR A 179 -11.90 14.12 -5.52
N ASN A 180 -11.33 15.15 -6.11
CA ASN A 180 -9.90 15.36 -6.25
C ASN A 180 -9.55 16.82 -5.92
N PRO A 181 -8.89 17.11 -4.78
CA PRO A 181 -8.56 18.48 -4.40
C PRO A 181 -7.69 19.19 -5.46
N ASP A 182 -6.79 18.45 -6.12
CA ASP A 182 -5.85 19.02 -7.10
C ASP A 182 -6.56 19.37 -8.43
N GLY A 183 -7.71 18.76 -8.69
CA GLY A 183 -8.49 18.94 -9.91
C GLY A 183 -8.37 17.75 -10.86
N GLY A 184 -8.24 18.02 -12.16
CA GLY A 184 -8.03 17.00 -13.18
C GLY A 184 -9.28 16.18 -13.52
N LEU A 185 -10.44 16.43 -12.89
CA LEU A 185 -11.67 15.74 -13.22
C LEU A 185 -12.38 16.39 -14.42
N SER A 186 -13.01 15.56 -15.25
CA SER A 186 -13.80 15.97 -16.40
C SER A 186 -15.03 15.08 -16.54
N ALA A 187 -16.10 15.63 -17.11
CA ALA A 187 -17.31 14.89 -17.40
C ALA A 187 -17.66 15.02 -18.88
N SER A 188 -18.03 13.90 -19.51
CA SER A 188 -18.50 13.87 -20.88
C SER A 188 -19.73 12.96 -20.97
N TRP A 189 -20.77 13.44 -21.61
CA TRP A 189 -22.02 12.71 -21.80
C TRP A 189 -22.27 12.52 -23.29
N HIS A 190 -22.87 11.38 -23.65
CA HIS A 190 -23.36 11.16 -24.99
C HIS A 190 -24.59 10.26 -25.02
N ALA A 191 -25.44 10.45 -26.02
CA ALA A 191 -26.55 9.57 -26.35
C ALA A 191 -26.00 8.28 -26.97
N THR A 192 -26.44 7.13 -26.45
CA THR A 192 -26.12 5.80 -27.01
C THR A 192 -27.20 5.34 -27.98
N ASN A 193 -28.42 5.86 -27.85
CA ASN A 193 -29.55 5.55 -28.73
C ASN A 193 -29.78 6.64 -29.77
N GLU A 194 -29.63 6.30 -31.05
CA GLU A 194 -29.84 7.21 -32.18
C GLU A 194 -31.28 7.72 -32.32
N ASN A 195 -32.27 7.04 -31.73
CA ASN A 195 -33.68 7.46 -31.83
C ASN A 195 -34.15 8.29 -30.62
N ALA A 196 -33.40 8.28 -29.52
CA ALA A 196 -33.71 9.09 -28.35
C ALA A 196 -33.27 10.55 -28.57
N LYS A 197 -34.12 11.48 -28.12
CA LYS A 197 -33.84 12.92 -28.13
C LYS A 197 -33.70 13.43 -26.72
N PHE A 198 -32.69 14.26 -26.48
CA PHE A 198 -32.37 14.76 -25.15
C PHE A 198 -32.34 16.28 -25.13
N ASP A 199 -32.89 16.85 -24.07
CA ASP A 199 -32.83 18.28 -23.77
C ASP A 199 -31.84 18.50 -22.63
N LEU A 200 -30.96 19.47 -22.80
CA LEU A 200 -29.88 19.82 -21.89
C LEU A 200 -30.19 21.13 -21.19
N LYS A 201 -30.09 21.13 -19.86
CA LYS A 201 -30.13 22.31 -19.00
C LYS A 201 -28.82 22.44 -18.23
N ILE A 202 -28.20 23.61 -18.30
CA ILE A 202 -26.98 23.95 -17.55
C ILE A 202 -27.27 25.13 -16.63
N ASP A 203 -27.01 24.90 -15.34
CA ASP A 203 -27.10 25.89 -14.26
C ASP A 203 -25.71 26.08 -13.65
N ILE A 204 -25.22 27.31 -13.59
CA ILE A 204 -23.99 27.69 -12.89
C ILE A 204 -24.35 28.08 -11.47
N LEU A 205 -23.64 27.52 -10.50
CA LEU A 205 -23.80 27.77 -9.09
C LEU A 205 -22.51 28.34 -8.50
N SER A 206 -22.68 29.17 -7.47
CA SER A 206 -21.59 29.76 -6.69
C SER A 206 -21.74 29.30 -5.24
N GLY A 207 -20.64 28.98 -4.56
CA GLY A 207 -20.68 28.77 -3.10
C GLY A 207 -21.08 27.36 -2.62
N CYS A 208 -21.18 26.37 -3.50
CA CYS A 208 -21.71 25.03 -3.18
C CYS A 208 -20.59 24.01 -2.94
N ALA A 209 -20.17 23.82 -1.68
CA ALA A 209 -19.04 22.94 -1.36
C ALA A 209 -19.46 21.48 -1.10
N GLU A 210 -20.73 21.24 -0.80
CA GLU A 210 -21.27 19.91 -0.55
C GLU A 210 -22.50 19.66 -1.42
N SER A 211 -22.72 18.39 -1.79
CA SER A 211 -23.85 17.98 -2.64
C SER A 211 -25.20 18.35 -2.05
N GLU A 212 -25.34 18.31 -0.72
CA GLU A 212 -26.58 18.65 0.00
C GLU A 212 -26.88 20.15 -0.01
N TRP A 213 -25.88 21.00 -0.28
CA TRP A 213 -26.09 22.44 -0.33
C TRP A 213 -26.66 22.88 -1.68
N ILE A 214 -26.61 22.02 -2.71
CA ILE A 214 -27.13 22.34 -4.04
C ILE A 214 -28.65 22.51 -3.92
N PRO A 215 -29.18 23.74 -4.12
CA PRO A 215 -30.61 23.96 -4.07
C PRO A 215 -31.31 23.21 -5.21
N ASP A 216 -32.58 22.88 -4.97
CA ASP A 216 -33.46 22.40 -6.03
C ASP A 216 -33.53 23.42 -7.17
N PRO A 217 -33.70 22.96 -8.43
CA PRO A 217 -33.65 23.86 -9.57
C PRO A 217 -34.76 24.91 -9.48
N GLU A 218 -34.40 26.20 -9.39
CA GLU A 218 -35.37 27.29 -9.49
C GLU A 218 -35.95 27.37 -10.92
N ALA A 219 -37.21 27.80 -11.01
CA ALA A 219 -37.94 27.90 -12.26
C ALA A 219 -37.31 28.94 -13.24
N GLU A 220 -36.82 28.41 -14.36
CA GLU A 220 -36.68 29.01 -15.71
C GLU A 220 -35.80 30.25 -15.98
N LYS A 221 -35.53 31.16 -15.05
CA LYS A 221 -35.02 32.48 -15.45
C LYS A 221 -33.50 32.59 -15.68
N SER A 222 -32.68 31.69 -15.15
CA SER A 222 -31.21 31.80 -15.20
C SER A 222 -30.50 30.70 -15.99
N SER A 223 -31.17 29.59 -16.34
CA SER A 223 -30.55 28.41 -16.96
C SER A 223 -30.19 28.59 -18.43
N PHE A 224 -29.08 28.00 -18.88
CA PHE A 224 -28.79 27.80 -20.30
C PHE A 224 -29.44 26.49 -20.78
N ARG A 225 -30.14 26.52 -21.91
CA ARG A 225 -30.89 25.37 -22.43
C ARG A 225 -30.55 25.11 -23.89
N VAL A 226 -30.38 23.85 -24.24
CA VAL A 226 -30.17 23.38 -25.61
C VAL A 226 -31.03 22.15 -25.83
N ASP A 227 -31.73 22.13 -26.94
CA ASP A 227 -32.65 21.05 -27.33
C ASP A 227 -31.95 20.08 -28.30
N ASP A 228 -32.38 18.82 -28.31
CA ASP A 228 -31.92 17.77 -29.25
C ASP A 228 -30.40 17.51 -29.23
N VAL A 229 -29.83 17.44 -28.02
CA VAL A 229 -28.39 17.26 -27.80
C VAL A 229 -27.97 15.79 -27.92
N ARG A 230 -26.81 15.55 -28.55
CA ARG A 230 -26.23 14.20 -28.70
C ARG A 230 -24.99 13.96 -27.88
N ARG A 231 -24.17 14.99 -27.69
CA ARG A 231 -22.93 14.91 -26.92
C ARG A 231 -22.66 16.21 -26.19
N MET A 232 -22.07 16.10 -25.01
CA MET A 232 -21.61 17.25 -24.27
C MET A 232 -20.38 16.88 -23.44
N SER A 233 -19.47 17.84 -23.26
CA SER A 233 -18.36 17.71 -22.32
C SER A 233 -18.19 18.99 -21.52
N ILE A 234 -17.80 18.84 -20.26
CA ILE A 234 -17.58 19.94 -19.33
C ILE A 234 -16.28 19.73 -18.55
N SER A 235 -15.49 20.80 -18.46
CA SER A 235 -14.23 20.82 -17.71
C SER A 235 -13.88 22.24 -17.28
N PHE A 236 -13.16 22.37 -16.17
CA PHE A 236 -12.51 23.63 -15.77
C PHE A 236 -11.05 23.65 -16.24
N ASP A 237 -10.40 24.81 -16.26
CA ASP A 237 -8.94 24.83 -16.35
C ASP A 237 -8.33 24.16 -15.10
N GLY A 238 -7.36 23.29 -15.34
CA GLY A 238 -6.88 22.36 -14.30
C GLY A 238 -7.90 21.30 -13.86
N GLY A 239 -9.05 21.16 -14.52
CA GLY A 239 -10.10 20.17 -14.23
C GLY A 239 -11.00 20.52 -13.03
N ALA A 240 -12.15 19.86 -12.93
CA ALA A 240 -13.03 19.94 -11.77
C ALA A 240 -12.36 19.28 -10.54
N SER A 241 -12.63 19.79 -9.34
CA SER A 241 -12.25 19.14 -8.08
C SER A 241 -13.30 18.18 -7.57
N ASP A 242 -14.56 18.38 -7.95
CA ASP A 242 -15.69 17.64 -7.43
C ASP A 242 -16.63 17.29 -8.58
N ILE A 243 -17.02 16.02 -8.68
CA ILE A 243 -18.12 15.60 -9.55
C ILE A 243 -19.11 14.82 -8.72
N TRP A 244 -20.38 15.22 -8.75
CA TRP A 244 -21.47 14.51 -8.08
C TRP A 244 -22.54 14.14 -9.10
N VAL A 245 -22.86 12.85 -9.21
CA VAL A 245 -24.06 12.40 -9.92
C VAL A 245 -25.22 12.51 -8.94
N LEU A 246 -26.16 13.39 -9.28
CA LEU A 246 -27.32 13.73 -8.45
C LEU A 246 -28.48 12.79 -8.81
N GLU A 247 -29.26 12.43 -7.79
CA GLU A 247 -30.36 11.46 -7.86
C GLU A 247 -31.27 11.72 -9.08
N GLY A 248 -31.23 10.80 -10.05
CA GLY A 248 -32.22 10.66 -11.11
C GLY A 248 -33.15 9.49 -10.80
N ASP A 249 -34.22 9.29 -11.57
CA ASP A 249 -35.11 8.12 -11.39
C ASP A 249 -34.27 6.84 -11.27
N ARG A 250 -34.39 6.17 -10.12
CA ARG A 250 -33.68 4.91 -9.79
C ARG A 250 -33.77 3.95 -10.95
N SER A 251 -32.66 3.79 -11.65
CA SER A 251 -32.56 2.98 -12.85
C SER A 251 -31.24 2.22 -12.82
N PRO A 252 -31.23 0.95 -13.29
CA PRO A 252 -30.05 0.12 -13.23
C PRO A 252 -28.90 0.83 -13.93
N SER A 253 -27.91 1.24 -13.14
CA SER A 253 -26.76 1.98 -13.65
C SER A 253 -25.56 1.06 -13.66
N THR A 254 -24.81 1.07 -14.76
CA THR A 254 -23.57 0.30 -14.84
C THR A 254 -22.40 1.17 -14.43
N LEU A 255 -21.53 0.65 -13.57
CA LEU A 255 -20.27 1.27 -13.20
C LEU A 255 -19.11 0.42 -13.71
N SER A 256 -18.22 1.04 -14.47
CA SER A 256 -16.93 0.43 -14.81
C SER A 256 -15.83 1.35 -14.33
N LEU A 257 -15.02 0.86 -13.40
CA LEU A 257 -13.87 1.57 -12.87
C LEU A 257 -12.58 0.80 -13.21
N THR A 258 -11.64 1.50 -13.83
CA THR A 258 -10.28 0.98 -14.01
C THR A 258 -9.42 1.56 -12.89
N THR A 259 -8.79 0.74 -12.07
CA THR A 259 -8.01 1.17 -10.90
C THR A 259 -6.55 0.74 -11.00
N ASP A 260 -5.72 1.39 -10.18
CA ASP A 260 -4.30 1.09 -9.99
C ASP A 260 -4.04 -0.29 -9.40
N LEU A 261 -2.75 -0.61 -9.29
CA LEU A 261 -2.27 -1.77 -8.59
C LEU A 261 -2.67 -1.79 -7.12
N VAL A 262 -2.69 -0.66 -6.39
CA VAL A 262 -3.02 -0.56 -4.95
C VAL A 262 -3.96 0.62 -4.71
N SER A 263 -5.05 0.40 -3.97
CA SER A 263 -6.02 1.46 -3.62
C SER A 263 -6.47 1.33 -2.18
N SER A 264 -6.51 2.46 -1.47
CA SER A 264 -7.19 2.57 -0.17
C SER A 264 -8.71 2.54 -0.37
N PHE A 265 -9.43 1.94 0.56
CA PHE A 265 -10.89 1.88 0.51
C PHE A 265 -11.52 1.89 1.89
N GLY A 266 -12.83 2.11 1.94
CA GLY A 266 -13.61 1.96 3.14
C GLY A 266 -15.08 1.65 2.89
N LEU A 267 -15.67 1.09 3.93
CA LEU A 267 -17.06 0.66 4.02
C LEU A 267 -17.66 1.34 5.24
N GLU A 268 -18.76 2.06 5.04
CA GLU A 268 -19.49 2.75 6.10
C GLU A 268 -20.95 2.28 6.12
N ALA A 269 -21.59 2.39 7.29
CA ALA A 269 -23.02 2.18 7.37
C ALA A 269 -23.73 3.29 6.58
N GLY A 270 -24.67 2.91 5.71
CA GLY A 270 -25.49 3.86 4.96
C GLY A 270 -26.54 4.54 5.84
N ALA A 271 -27.37 5.38 5.22
CA ALA A 271 -28.40 6.15 5.94
C ALA A 271 -29.49 5.25 6.55
N LYS A 272 -29.68 4.03 6.04
CA LYS A 272 -30.68 3.05 6.51
C LYS A 272 -30.06 1.67 6.73
N PRO A 273 -30.65 0.83 7.60
CA PRO A 273 -30.23 -0.55 7.75
C PRO A 273 -30.24 -1.31 6.41
N GLY A 274 -29.16 -2.04 6.11
CA GLY A 274 -29.01 -2.78 4.86
C GLY A 274 -28.42 -1.98 3.69
N LEU A 275 -28.14 -0.70 3.89
CA LEU A 275 -27.42 0.15 2.94
C LEU A 275 -25.98 0.38 3.42
N LYS A 276 -25.05 0.51 2.47
CA LYS A 276 -23.63 0.76 2.75
C LYS A 276 -23.10 1.87 1.87
N ASN A 277 -22.24 2.71 2.43
CA ASN A 277 -21.45 3.63 1.62
C ASN A 277 -20.10 2.97 1.36
N VAL A 278 -19.65 3.03 0.11
CA VAL A 278 -18.38 2.47 -0.32
C VAL A 278 -17.55 3.58 -0.91
N TRP A 279 -16.30 3.72 -0.47
CA TRP A 279 -15.35 4.65 -1.07
C TRP A 279 -14.02 3.98 -1.39
N GLN A 280 -13.37 4.47 -2.44
CA GLN A 280 -12.08 3.97 -2.92
C GLN A 280 -11.25 5.15 -3.44
N PHE A 281 -9.98 5.20 -3.06
CA PHE A 281 -9.00 6.10 -3.67
C PHE A 281 -8.47 5.50 -4.97
N ILE A 282 -8.28 6.35 -5.97
CA ILE A 282 -7.73 5.96 -7.26
C ILE A 282 -6.58 6.91 -7.59
N GLY A 283 -5.40 6.39 -7.93
CA GLY A 283 -4.18 7.15 -8.09
C GLY A 283 -3.74 7.43 -9.53
N ASP A 284 -4.26 6.70 -10.53
CA ASP A 284 -3.98 6.91 -11.96
C ASP A 284 -5.23 7.34 -12.75
N ARG A 285 -4.99 7.66 -14.05
CA ARG A 285 -6.01 7.97 -15.06
C ARG A 285 -7.09 6.92 -15.10
N SER A 286 -8.21 7.30 -14.51
CA SER A 286 -9.35 6.43 -14.34
C SER A 286 -10.53 6.96 -15.10
N ARG A 287 -11.33 6.04 -15.60
CA ARG A 287 -12.60 6.34 -16.25
C ARG A 287 -13.69 5.62 -15.50
N LEU A 288 -14.74 6.36 -15.23
CA LEU A 288 -15.95 5.90 -14.61
C LEU A 288 -17.09 6.14 -15.60
N SER A 289 -17.57 5.06 -16.19
CA SER A 289 -18.76 5.09 -17.04
C SER A 289 -19.99 4.88 -16.16
N PHE A 290 -20.98 5.76 -16.30
CA PHE A 290 -22.29 5.70 -15.67
C PHE A 290 -23.36 5.66 -16.77
N GLY A 291 -23.99 4.50 -16.94
CA GLY A 291 -25.12 4.34 -17.86
C GLY A 291 -26.43 4.68 -17.16
N ALA A 292 -27.13 5.72 -17.60
CA ALA A 292 -28.43 6.07 -17.02
C ALA A 292 -29.56 5.35 -17.80
N GLY A 293 -30.39 4.59 -17.08
CA GLY A 293 -31.65 4.05 -17.61
C GLY A 293 -32.85 4.99 -17.36
N SER A 294 -32.63 6.11 -16.69
CA SER A 294 -33.65 7.08 -16.31
C SER A 294 -34.01 8.01 -17.45
N ARG A 295 -35.20 8.62 -17.37
CA ARG A 295 -35.59 9.72 -18.27
C ARG A 295 -34.81 11.01 -18.00
N ALA A 296 -34.16 11.13 -16.85
CA ALA A 296 -33.38 12.30 -16.51
C ALA A 296 -32.08 11.93 -15.78
N LEU A 297 -30.97 12.48 -16.25
CA LEU A 297 -29.65 12.40 -15.62
C LEU A 297 -29.25 13.81 -15.15
N SER A 298 -28.87 13.93 -13.87
CA SER A 298 -28.30 15.16 -13.34
C SER A 298 -26.92 14.91 -12.76
N PHE A 299 -25.99 15.81 -13.02
CA PHE A 299 -24.69 15.80 -12.34
C PHE A 299 -24.20 17.23 -12.10
N TYR A 300 -23.28 17.36 -11.16
CA TYR A 300 -22.61 18.60 -10.78
C TYR A 300 -21.11 18.45 -11.00
N ALA A 301 -20.45 19.48 -11.53
CA ALA A 301 -18.99 19.60 -11.59
C ALA A 301 -18.56 20.90 -10.93
N GLY A 302 -17.72 20.82 -9.89
CA GLY A 302 -17.27 21.96 -9.09
C GLY A 302 -15.75 22.17 -9.17
N ARG A 303 -15.30 23.42 -8.93
CA ARG A 303 -13.90 23.80 -8.80
C ARG A 303 -13.73 24.91 -7.77
N SER A 304 -12.76 24.74 -6.87
CA SER A 304 -12.31 25.78 -5.93
C SER A 304 -11.47 26.85 -6.62
N PHE A 305 -11.59 28.10 -6.16
CA PHE A 305 -10.68 29.20 -6.52
C PHE A 305 -9.37 29.17 -5.72
N LEU A 306 -9.34 28.42 -4.62
CA LEU A 306 -8.19 28.32 -3.74
C LEU A 306 -7.09 27.48 -4.40
N GLU A 307 -5.90 28.05 -4.51
CA GLU A 307 -4.69 27.37 -4.98
C GLU A 307 -3.62 27.44 -3.89
N PRO A 308 -2.98 26.30 -3.56
CA PRO A 308 -1.80 26.32 -2.71
C PRO A 308 -0.65 26.98 -3.46
N HIS A 309 0.02 27.95 -2.83
CA HIS A 309 1.24 28.52 -3.39
C HIS A 309 2.44 27.63 -3.01
N ASP A 310 3.11 27.05 -4.02
CA ASP A 310 4.11 25.97 -3.93
C ASP A 310 5.24 26.08 -2.88
N GLN A 311 5.40 27.20 -2.16
CA GLN A 311 6.48 27.39 -1.17
C GLN A 311 6.07 28.24 0.05
N SER A 312 4.77 28.46 0.29
CA SER A 312 4.31 29.24 1.44
C SER A 312 2.98 28.72 1.97
N ASP A 313 2.71 28.93 3.27
CA ASP A 313 1.40 28.68 3.90
C ASP A 313 0.31 29.69 3.44
N VAL A 314 0.47 30.29 2.25
CA VAL A 314 -0.44 31.28 1.68
C VAL A 314 -1.30 30.61 0.62
N ILE A 315 -2.61 30.82 0.72
CA ILE A 315 -3.60 30.37 -0.25
C ILE A 315 -3.94 31.55 -1.16
N GLU A 316 -3.78 31.36 -2.47
CA GLU A 316 -4.12 32.38 -3.46
C GLU A 316 -5.46 32.05 -4.15
N LEU A 317 -6.10 33.09 -4.70
CA LEU A 317 -7.30 32.94 -5.49
C LEU A 317 -6.95 33.01 -6.98
N GLY A 318 -6.92 31.85 -7.63
CA GLY A 318 -6.64 31.73 -9.06
C GLY A 318 -7.86 32.08 -9.92
N GLN A 319 -7.67 32.68 -11.09
CA GLN A 319 -8.76 32.81 -12.07
C GLN A 319 -9.18 31.42 -12.58
N ARG A 320 -10.46 31.26 -12.96
CA ARG A 320 -10.96 30.00 -13.52
C ARG A 320 -11.57 30.19 -14.90
N LYS A 321 -11.47 29.15 -15.73
CA LYS A 321 -12.19 29.06 -17.00
C LYS A 321 -13.05 27.81 -17.02
N LEU A 322 -14.29 27.96 -17.46
CA LEU A 322 -15.18 26.85 -17.72
C LEU A 322 -15.24 26.59 -19.22
N HIS A 323 -14.97 25.35 -19.59
CA HIS A 323 -15.08 24.84 -20.95
C HIS A 323 -16.29 23.92 -21.04
N VAL A 324 -17.21 24.24 -21.95
CA VAL A 324 -18.36 23.39 -22.28
C VAL A 324 -18.38 23.19 -23.79
N GLU A 325 -18.46 21.95 -24.25
CA GLU A 325 -18.68 21.64 -25.66
C GLU A 325 -20.02 20.91 -25.79
N ILE A 326 -20.87 21.35 -26.72
CA ILE A 326 -22.18 20.73 -26.97
C ILE A 326 -22.27 20.48 -28.48
N ASP A 327 -22.39 19.21 -28.89
CA ASP A 327 -22.45 18.81 -30.31
C ASP A 327 -21.37 19.44 -31.21
N GLY A 328 -20.17 19.67 -30.65
CA GLY A 328 -19.04 20.28 -31.36
C GLY A 328 -18.98 21.81 -31.29
N ALA A 329 -19.98 22.49 -30.72
CA ALA A 329 -19.94 23.92 -30.46
C ALA A 329 -19.23 24.20 -29.12
N PRO A 330 -18.08 24.93 -29.14
CA PRO A 330 -17.35 25.23 -27.92
C PRO A 330 -17.85 26.53 -27.27
N TYR A 331 -18.04 26.48 -25.95
CA TYR A 331 -18.33 27.61 -25.08
C TYR A 331 -17.20 27.74 -24.06
N GLN A 332 -16.60 28.93 -24.01
CA GLN A 332 -15.56 29.26 -23.03
C GLN A 332 -16.05 30.43 -22.17
N ILE A 333 -16.17 30.19 -20.88
CA ILE A 333 -16.66 31.17 -19.91
C ILE A 333 -15.52 31.53 -18.98
N ASN A 334 -15.03 32.76 -19.10
CA ASN A 334 -14.01 33.31 -18.21
C ASN A 334 -14.67 33.74 -16.91
N ILE A 335 -14.22 33.18 -15.79
CA ILE A 335 -14.80 33.46 -14.47
C ILE A 335 -13.84 34.36 -13.72
N ALA A 336 -14.29 35.57 -13.39
CA ALA A 336 -13.47 36.53 -12.66
C ALA A 336 -13.27 36.08 -11.21
N THR A 337 -12.06 36.29 -10.68
CA THR A 337 -11.75 36.02 -9.28
C THR A 337 -12.63 36.90 -8.37
N PRO A 338 -13.41 36.31 -7.46
CA PRO A 338 -14.26 37.07 -6.56
C PRO A 338 -13.42 37.85 -5.53
N PRO A 339 -13.81 39.08 -5.17
CA PRO A 339 -13.16 39.81 -4.08
C PRO A 339 -13.63 39.24 -2.73
N VAL A 340 -12.85 38.31 -2.17
CA VAL A 340 -13.16 37.64 -0.89
C VAL A 340 -12.47 38.36 0.27
N LYS A 341 -13.18 38.53 1.39
CA LYS A 341 -12.62 39.06 2.64
C LYS A 341 -12.75 38.06 3.79
N VAL A 342 -11.86 38.16 4.77
CA VAL A 342 -11.95 37.37 6.00
C VAL A 342 -13.26 37.69 6.73
N GLY A 343 -14.00 36.66 7.12
CA GLY A 343 -15.30 36.78 7.81
C GLY A 343 -16.52 36.79 6.90
N ASP A 344 -16.32 36.79 5.59
CA ASP A 344 -17.37 36.64 4.60
C ASP A 344 -18.10 35.27 4.73
N ARG A 345 -19.42 35.25 4.50
CA ARG A 345 -20.22 34.03 4.50
C ARG A 345 -20.46 33.54 3.08
N VAL A 346 -20.02 32.31 2.79
CA VAL A 346 -20.31 31.63 1.52
C VAL A 346 -21.76 31.16 1.55
N THR A 347 -22.52 31.43 0.48
CA THR A 347 -23.89 30.91 0.29
C THR A 347 -23.97 30.21 -1.06
N CYS A 348 -24.50 28.99 -1.08
CA CYS A 348 -24.75 28.27 -2.32
C CYS A 348 -25.95 28.88 -3.04
N MET A 349 -25.77 29.39 -4.26
CA MET A 349 -26.84 30.04 -5.03
C MET A 349 -26.65 29.91 -6.55
N PHE A 350 -27.76 29.97 -7.28
CA PHE A 350 -27.76 30.02 -8.74
C PHE A 350 -27.27 31.36 -9.27
N ILE A 351 -26.52 31.30 -10.37
CA ILE A 351 -26.04 32.47 -11.12
C ILE A 351 -26.71 32.50 -12.49
N ALA A 352 -26.78 33.68 -13.12
CA ALA A 352 -27.38 33.91 -14.43
C ALA A 352 -26.59 33.22 -15.57
N SER A 353 -26.72 31.89 -15.68
CA SER A 353 -26.03 31.02 -16.63
C SER A 353 -26.25 31.45 -18.07
N ARG A 354 -27.50 31.76 -18.47
CA ARG A 354 -27.82 32.20 -19.84
C ARG A 354 -26.95 33.38 -20.30
N SER A 355 -26.74 34.37 -19.42
CA SER A 355 -25.90 35.54 -19.71
C SER A 355 -24.44 35.13 -19.88
N ALA A 356 -23.92 34.26 -19.00
CA ALA A 356 -22.55 33.78 -19.04
C ALA A 356 -22.21 33.04 -20.35
N PHE A 357 -23.14 32.22 -20.87
CA PHE A 357 -22.99 31.53 -22.15
C PHE A 357 -23.09 32.47 -23.37
N GLN A 358 -23.79 33.60 -23.25
CA GLN A 358 -23.90 34.59 -24.32
C GLN A 358 -22.70 35.53 -24.40
N THR A 359 -22.14 35.92 -23.24
CA THR A 359 -21.05 36.89 -23.15
C THR A 359 -19.67 36.24 -23.09
N GLY A 360 -19.58 34.96 -22.73
CA GLY A 360 -18.31 34.26 -22.47
C GLY A 360 -17.60 34.74 -21.19
N ALA A 361 -18.32 35.45 -20.31
CA ALA A 361 -17.78 36.00 -19.08
C ALA A 361 -18.77 35.86 -17.92
N LEU A 362 -18.26 35.54 -16.74
CA LEU A 362 -19.04 35.43 -15.52
C LEU A 362 -18.37 36.17 -14.36
N THR A 363 -19.14 37.03 -13.70
CA THR A 363 -18.76 37.66 -12.44
C THR A 363 -19.51 36.98 -11.31
N LEU A 364 -18.76 36.45 -10.34
CA LEU A 364 -19.33 35.82 -9.16
C LEU A 364 -19.75 36.87 -8.12
N PRO A 365 -20.74 36.54 -7.26
CA PRO A 365 -21.06 37.37 -6.11
C PRO A 365 -19.85 37.49 -5.18
N LYS A 366 -19.87 38.53 -4.33
CA LYS A 366 -18.87 38.67 -3.26
C LYS A 366 -18.90 37.39 -2.41
N SER A 367 -17.73 36.95 -1.96
CA SER A 367 -17.59 35.80 -1.05
C SER A 367 -17.76 34.41 -1.67
N ALA A 368 -17.68 34.26 -2.99
CA ALA A 368 -17.61 32.95 -3.62
C ALA A 368 -16.21 32.33 -3.45
N LEU A 369 -16.11 31.10 -2.93
CA LEU A 369 -14.84 30.36 -2.83
C LEU A 369 -14.73 29.23 -3.86
N ASN A 370 -15.84 28.91 -4.49
CA ASN A 370 -15.99 27.82 -5.43
C ASN A 370 -17.09 28.15 -6.43
N ILE A 371 -16.93 27.60 -7.63
CA ILE A 371 -17.92 27.62 -8.68
C ILE A 371 -18.24 26.18 -9.04
N GLY A 372 -19.48 25.93 -9.42
CA GLY A 372 -19.77 24.69 -10.11
C GLY A 372 -20.91 24.82 -11.09
N VAL A 373 -21.12 23.72 -11.79
CA VAL A 373 -22.08 23.63 -12.87
C VAL A 373 -22.91 22.40 -12.66
N ARG A 374 -24.22 22.58 -12.47
CA ARG A 374 -25.20 21.52 -12.51
C ARG A 374 -25.70 21.36 -13.93
N VAL A 375 -25.59 20.15 -14.43
CA VAL A 375 -26.10 19.72 -15.71
C VAL A 375 -27.31 18.82 -15.46
N THR A 376 -28.39 19.04 -16.19
CA THR A 376 -29.55 18.14 -16.21
C THR A 376 -29.90 17.80 -17.65
N ILE A 377 -29.98 16.52 -17.96
CA ILE A 377 -30.23 15.97 -19.28
C ILE A 377 -31.52 15.18 -19.20
N THR A 378 -32.52 15.57 -19.98
CA THR A 378 -33.86 14.96 -19.95
C THR A 378 -34.19 14.34 -21.29
N MET A 379 -34.52 13.06 -21.32
CA MET A 379 -35.00 12.37 -22.49
C MET A 379 -36.44 12.79 -22.79
N ARG A 380 -36.72 13.14 -24.04
CA ARG A 380 -38.09 13.38 -24.50
C ARG A 380 -38.88 12.06 -24.52
N PRO A 381 -40.19 12.08 -24.23
CA PRO A 381 -41.02 10.88 -24.32
C PRO A 381 -40.85 10.17 -25.67
N THR A 382 -40.55 8.86 -25.61
CA THR A 382 -40.40 7.99 -26.78
C THR A 382 -41.16 6.68 -26.52
N GLU A 383 -41.68 6.05 -27.58
CA GLU A 383 -42.38 4.76 -27.50
C GLU A 383 -41.41 3.56 -27.37
N LEU A 384 -40.11 3.79 -27.54
CA LEU A 384 -39.08 2.76 -27.49
C LEU A 384 -38.62 2.50 -26.06
N VAL A 385 -38.55 1.22 -25.68
CA VAL A 385 -37.96 0.76 -24.42
C VAL A 385 -36.51 0.35 -24.69
N SER A 386 -35.55 1.16 -24.26
CA SER A 386 -34.13 0.79 -24.26
C SER A 386 -33.68 0.51 -22.84
N ARG A 387 -32.62 -0.30 -22.70
CA ARG A 387 -31.98 -0.56 -21.39
C ARG A 387 -31.00 0.56 -21.00
N GLN A 388 -30.45 1.26 -21.99
CA GLN A 388 -29.50 2.36 -21.80
C GLN A 388 -29.58 3.31 -23.01
N ASP A 389 -30.08 4.53 -22.78
CA ASP A 389 -30.22 5.54 -23.84
C ASP A 389 -29.09 6.58 -23.83
N SER A 390 -28.32 6.64 -22.74
CA SER A 390 -27.18 7.53 -22.62
C SER A 390 -26.09 7.03 -21.67
N GLU A 391 -24.90 7.63 -21.79
CA GLU A 391 -23.75 7.32 -20.95
C GLU A 391 -23.01 8.60 -20.54
N LEU A 392 -22.80 8.74 -19.23
CA LEU A 392 -21.93 9.74 -18.61
C LEU A 392 -20.58 9.10 -18.31
N ASN A 393 -19.53 9.68 -18.86
CA ASN A 393 -18.14 9.30 -18.66
C ASN A 393 -17.45 10.36 -17.82
N LEU A 394 -17.06 9.97 -16.61
CA LEU A 394 -16.20 10.77 -15.76
C LEU A 394 -14.76 10.28 -15.94
N ALA A 395 -13.84 11.21 -16.13
CA ALA A 395 -12.42 10.90 -16.24
C ALA A 395 -11.63 11.78 -15.28
N GLY A 396 -10.63 11.21 -14.62
CA GLY A 396 -9.81 11.90 -13.65
C GLY A 396 -8.43 11.27 -13.54
N ASP A 397 -7.43 12.09 -13.19
CA ASP A 397 -6.06 11.61 -12.96
C ASP A 397 -5.91 10.91 -11.59
N SER A 398 -6.71 11.29 -10.59
CA SER A 398 -6.76 10.65 -9.26
C SER A 398 -8.02 11.07 -8.49
N GLY A 399 -8.23 10.53 -7.28
CA GLY A 399 -9.21 11.03 -6.33
C GLY A 399 -9.99 9.96 -5.58
N TRP A 400 -10.86 10.41 -4.68
CA TRP A 400 -11.77 9.58 -3.90
C TRP A 400 -13.10 9.43 -4.64
N VAL A 401 -13.42 8.20 -5.06
CA VAL A 401 -14.74 7.85 -5.56
C VAL A 401 -15.54 7.27 -4.40
N LYS A 402 -16.75 7.77 -4.19
CA LYS A 402 -17.70 7.30 -3.19
C LYS A 402 -19.05 7.03 -3.83
N VAL A 403 -19.65 5.93 -3.45
CA VAL A 403 -21.02 5.55 -3.81
C VAL A 403 -21.79 5.38 -2.50
N ASP A 404 -22.83 6.17 -2.35
CA ASP A 404 -23.66 6.16 -1.14
C ASP A 404 -24.81 5.16 -1.30
N ASP A 405 -25.22 4.59 -0.17
CA ASP A 405 -26.43 3.80 -0.02
C ASP A 405 -26.56 2.58 -0.97
N ILE A 406 -25.46 1.87 -1.24
CA ILE A 406 -25.48 0.60 -1.99
C ILE A 406 -26.30 -0.45 -1.23
N ASN A 407 -27.22 -1.11 -1.92
CA ASN A 407 -28.03 -2.19 -1.34
C ASN A 407 -27.19 -3.47 -1.17
N TYR A 408 -27.40 -4.21 -0.07
CA TYR A 408 -26.74 -5.51 0.12
C TYR A 408 -26.95 -6.50 -1.04
N ARG A 409 -28.09 -6.40 -1.76
CA ARG A 409 -28.37 -7.23 -2.94
C ARG A 409 -27.42 -6.91 -4.11
N ASP A 410 -27.12 -5.63 -4.32
CA ASP A 410 -26.18 -5.21 -5.35
C ASP A 410 -24.76 -5.71 -5.03
N ILE A 411 -24.41 -5.78 -3.72
CA ILE A 411 -23.16 -6.38 -3.26
C ILE A 411 -23.17 -7.90 -3.49
N GLN A 412 -24.27 -8.59 -3.17
CA GLN A 412 -24.40 -10.04 -3.35
C GLN A 412 -24.20 -10.46 -4.82
N ASP A 413 -24.72 -9.69 -5.75
CA ASP A 413 -24.63 -9.96 -7.20
C ASP A 413 -23.27 -9.57 -7.80
N MET A 414 -22.32 -9.09 -6.99
CA MET A 414 -20.98 -8.77 -7.47
C MET A 414 -20.24 -10.04 -7.87
N PRO A 415 -19.67 -10.09 -9.09
CA PRO A 415 -18.86 -11.23 -9.49
C PRO A 415 -17.58 -11.27 -8.67
N ASP A 416 -17.13 -12.49 -8.37
CA ASP A 416 -15.84 -12.71 -7.75
C ASP A 416 -14.70 -12.16 -8.61
N GLY A 417 -13.67 -11.65 -7.95
CA GLY A 417 -12.43 -11.24 -8.59
C GLY A 417 -11.21 -11.55 -7.72
N VAL A 418 -10.03 -11.34 -8.29
CA VAL A 418 -8.76 -11.71 -7.66
C VAL A 418 -8.06 -10.47 -7.09
N ALA A 419 -7.60 -10.60 -5.85
CA ALA A 419 -6.73 -9.66 -5.15
C ALA A 419 -5.42 -10.33 -4.75
N SER A 420 -4.35 -9.54 -4.70
CA SER A 420 -3.00 -9.98 -4.31
C SER A 420 -2.54 -9.43 -2.96
N PHE A 421 -3.24 -8.41 -2.47
CA PHE A 421 -3.02 -7.76 -1.20
C PHE A 421 -4.36 -7.30 -0.68
N ILE A 422 -4.60 -7.53 0.61
CA ILE A 422 -5.75 -7.00 1.34
C ILE A 422 -5.27 -6.55 2.71
N GLU A 423 -5.73 -5.38 3.10
CA GLU A 423 -5.53 -4.80 4.41
C GLU A 423 -6.89 -4.36 4.93
N ALA A 424 -7.15 -4.63 6.21
CA ALA A 424 -8.43 -4.36 6.84
C ALA A 424 -8.22 -3.96 8.31
N GLU A 425 -8.95 -2.92 8.72
CA GLU A 425 -9.07 -2.44 10.10
C GLU A 425 -10.53 -2.01 10.32
N GLY A 426 -11.11 -2.35 11.47
CA GLY A 426 -12.52 -2.14 11.77
C GLY A 426 -13.31 -3.44 11.89
N ASN A 427 -14.55 -3.45 11.40
CA ASN A 427 -15.47 -4.56 11.56
C ASN A 427 -15.21 -5.67 10.53
N PHE A 428 -14.41 -6.67 10.90
CA PHE A 428 -14.25 -7.88 10.10
C PHE A 428 -14.05 -9.11 10.99
N SER A 429 -14.19 -10.28 10.38
CA SER A 429 -13.84 -11.58 10.97
C SER A 429 -12.87 -12.30 10.04
N ILE A 430 -11.96 -13.09 10.61
CA ILE A 430 -10.99 -13.86 9.84
C ILE A 430 -10.73 -15.22 10.49
N ASP A 431 -10.77 -16.26 9.67
CA ASP A 431 -10.31 -17.60 9.99
C ASP A 431 -8.95 -17.82 9.32
N VAL A 432 -8.00 -18.36 10.08
CA VAL A 432 -6.66 -18.71 9.59
C VAL A 432 -6.49 -20.22 9.72
N ASP A 433 -6.27 -20.90 8.59
CA ASP A 433 -6.23 -22.37 8.49
C ASP A 433 -7.45 -23.05 9.15
N GLY A 434 -8.64 -22.45 8.97
CA GLY A 434 -9.90 -22.93 9.54
C GLY A 434 -10.07 -22.68 11.04
N LYS A 435 -9.19 -21.89 11.66
CA LYS A 435 -9.31 -21.49 13.07
C LYS A 435 -9.71 -20.02 13.18
N PRO A 436 -10.84 -19.71 13.84
CA PRO A 436 -11.27 -18.33 14.03
C PRO A 436 -10.27 -17.56 14.88
N GLN A 437 -9.98 -16.33 14.46
CA GLN A 437 -9.12 -15.42 15.21
C GLN A 437 -9.97 -14.47 16.07
N ASP A 438 -9.46 -14.12 17.25
CA ASP A 438 -10.04 -13.04 18.05
C ASP A 438 -9.65 -11.69 17.41
N VAL A 439 -10.63 -11.03 16.78
CA VAL A 439 -10.47 -9.76 16.07
C VAL A 439 -11.10 -8.64 16.88
N ARG A 440 -10.31 -7.60 17.15
CA ARG A 440 -10.80 -6.34 17.71
C ARG A 440 -10.95 -5.29 16.60
N PRO A 441 -11.87 -4.33 16.73
CA PRO A 441 -12.03 -3.27 15.73
C PRO A 441 -10.76 -2.44 15.47
N THR A 442 -9.86 -2.34 16.45
CA THR A 442 -8.58 -1.64 16.34
C THR A 442 -7.46 -2.52 15.77
N ASP A 443 -7.72 -3.80 15.51
CA ASP A 443 -6.70 -4.68 14.95
C ASP A 443 -6.60 -4.46 13.45
N ARG A 444 -5.39 -4.17 12.98
CA ARG A 444 -5.06 -4.04 11.56
C ARG A 444 -4.47 -5.34 11.05
N TYR A 445 -5.16 -5.96 10.10
CA TYR A 445 -4.67 -7.16 9.43
C TYR A 445 -4.18 -6.80 8.03
N ARG A 446 -3.02 -7.34 7.66
CA ARG A 446 -2.43 -7.17 6.34
C ARG A 446 -2.05 -8.54 5.78
N ALA A 447 -2.61 -8.87 4.62
CA ALA A 447 -2.39 -10.12 3.92
C ALA A 447 -1.82 -9.86 2.52
N VAL A 448 -0.75 -10.59 2.17
CA VAL A 448 -0.14 -10.60 0.84
C VAL A 448 -0.17 -12.04 0.33
N GLY A 449 -0.73 -12.26 -0.85
CA GLY A 449 -0.98 -13.61 -1.34
C GLY A 449 -1.73 -13.65 -2.66
N TRP A 450 -2.60 -14.65 -2.77
CA TRP A 450 -3.57 -14.78 -3.84
C TRP A 450 -4.92 -15.03 -3.18
N PHE A 451 -5.88 -14.16 -3.47
CA PHE A 451 -7.18 -14.12 -2.82
C PHE A 451 -8.26 -13.97 -3.88
N ARG A 452 -9.34 -14.74 -3.73
CA ARG A 452 -10.61 -14.47 -4.40
C ARG A 452 -11.48 -13.68 -3.44
N ALA A 453 -12.04 -12.59 -3.93
CA ALA A 453 -12.91 -11.72 -3.17
C ALA A 453 -14.21 -11.48 -3.93
N GLY A 454 -15.32 -11.38 -3.20
CA GLY A 454 -16.65 -11.25 -3.76
C GLY A 454 -17.68 -10.85 -2.72
N GLY A 455 -18.90 -10.59 -3.18
CA GLY A 455 -20.04 -10.31 -2.31
C GLY A 455 -20.55 -11.55 -1.60
N THR A 456 -21.33 -11.34 -0.53
CA THR A 456 -22.06 -12.39 0.17
C THR A 456 -23.52 -12.02 0.33
N ASP A 457 -24.37 -13.00 0.60
CA ASP A 457 -25.81 -12.86 0.78
C ASP A 457 -26.21 -11.87 1.91
N ASN A 458 -25.29 -11.60 2.84
CA ASN A 458 -25.49 -10.66 3.95
C ASN A 458 -24.90 -9.26 3.67
N GLY A 459 -24.53 -8.98 2.42
CA GLY A 459 -23.91 -7.72 1.99
C GLY A 459 -22.49 -7.51 2.49
N LYS A 460 -21.83 -8.53 3.05
CA LYS A 460 -20.41 -8.49 3.43
C LYS A 460 -19.54 -8.86 2.24
N PHE A 461 -18.30 -8.41 2.23
CA PHE A 461 -17.31 -8.92 1.26
C PHE A 461 -16.59 -10.12 1.86
N ARG A 462 -16.55 -11.24 1.14
CA ARG A 462 -15.75 -12.40 1.53
C ARG A 462 -14.43 -12.38 0.79
N VAL A 463 -13.36 -12.70 1.49
CA VAL A 463 -11.99 -12.81 0.97
C VAL A 463 -11.46 -14.18 1.35
N LEU A 464 -11.22 -15.02 0.34
CA LEU A 464 -10.77 -16.40 0.52
C LEU A 464 -9.49 -16.64 -0.28
N GLY A 465 -8.47 -17.23 0.33
CA GLY A 465 -7.29 -17.66 -0.41
C GLY A 465 -6.06 -17.89 0.44
N THR A 466 -4.89 -17.91 -0.20
CA THR A 466 -3.63 -18.25 0.47
C THR A 466 -2.78 -17.01 0.68
N ALA A 467 -2.56 -16.66 1.95
CA ALA A 467 -1.67 -15.59 2.37
C ALA A 467 -0.24 -16.12 2.54
N LYS A 468 0.69 -15.65 1.69
CA LYS A 468 2.14 -15.89 1.86
C LYS A 468 2.71 -15.08 3.02
N SER A 469 2.10 -13.94 3.33
CA SER A 469 2.37 -13.12 4.51
C SER A 469 1.05 -12.60 5.04
N LEU A 470 0.87 -12.70 6.34
CA LEU A 470 -0.27 -12.28 7.14
C LEU A 470 0.29 -11.69 8.43
N THR A 471 -0.06 -10.43 8.69
CA THR A 471 0.30 -9.74 9.92
C THR A 471 -0.95 -9.20 10.60
N LYS A 472 -0.91 -9.14 11.94
CA LYS A 472 -1.87 -8.49 12.83
C LYS A 472 -1.11 -7.45 13.64
N ASN A 473 -1.45 -6.17 13.50
CA ASN A 473 -0.75 -5.06 14.16
C ASN A 473 0.77 -5.14 13.96
N GLU A 474 1.18 -5.32 12.70
CA GLU A 474 2.58 -5.55 12.27
C GLU A 474 3.26 -6.83 12.82
N ARG A 475 2.58 -7.63 13.64
CA ARG A 475 3.08 -8.92 14.11
C ARG A 475 2.69 -10.04 13.15
N ARG A 476 3.66 -10.87 12.77
CA ARG A 476 3.44 -12.03 11.90
C ARG A 476 2.47 -13.04 12.53
N LEU A 477 1.52 -13.51 11.74
CA LEU A 477 0.63 -14.63 12.09
C LEU A 477 0.97 -15.93 11.36
N ASN A 478 1.61 -15.89 10.19
CA ASN A 478 2.10 -17.10 9.54
C ASN A 478 3.06 -17.83 10.46
N PRO A 479 2.91 -19.14 10.71
CA PRO A 479 3.91 -19.90 11.43
C PRO A 479 5.16 -20.09 10.55
N THR A 480 6.32 -20.25 11.18
CA THR A 480 7.51 -20.77 10.49
C THR A 480 7.50 -22.31 10.51
N LYS A 481 8.43 -22.95 9.80
CA LYS A 481 8.65 -24.40 9.99
C LYS A 481 9.04 -24.70 11.43
N PHE A 482 9.87 -23.85 12.02
CA PHE A 482 10.31 -23.98 13.41
C PHE A 482 9.15 -23.86 14.41
N GLU A 483 8.06 -23.18 14.08
CA GLU A 483 6.89 -23.06 14.98
C GLU A 483 5.86 -24.17 14.75
N SER A 484 5.85 -24.78 13.56
CA SER A 484 4.85 -25.78 13.15
C SER A 484 5.29 -27.22 13.30
N THR A 485 6.60 -27.52 13.23
CA THR A 485 7.13 -28.88 13.40
C THR A 485 7.35 -29.21 14.86
N LYS A 486 7.23 -30.50 15.21
CA LYS A 486 7.54 -30.97 16.56
C LYS A 486 9.05 -30.88 16.83
N LEU A 487 9.42 -30.65 18.08
CA LEU A 487 10.84 -30.56 18.51
C LEU A 487 11.69 -31.75 18.00
N VAL A 488 11.11 -32.95 17.97
CA VAL A 488 11.79 -34.16 17.49
C VAL A 488 12.16 -34.06 16.00
N GLU A 489 11.26 -33.54 15.16
CA GLU A 489 11.50 -33.36 13.72
C GLU A 489 12.55 -32.27 13.48
N GLN A 490 12.49 -31.18 14.26
CA GLN A 490 13.50 -30.12 14.22
C GLN A 490 14.88 -30.66 14.58
N LEU A 491 14.99 -31.42 15.68
CA LEU A 491 16.24 -32.04 16.10
C LEU A 491 16.75 -33.06 15.08
N THR A 492 15.87 -33.78 14.38
CA THR A 492 16.28 -34.75 13.35
C THR A 492 16.96 -34.07 12.17
N VAL A 493 16.47 -32.89 11.76
CA VAL A 493 17.08 -32.10 10.67
C VAL A 493 18.31 -31.33 11.14
N LEU A 494 18.26 -30.77 12.35
CA LEU A 494 19.31 -29.91 12.89
C LEU A 494 20.49 -30.69 13.47
N ALA A 495 20.29 -31.86 14.08
CA ALA A 495 21.34 -32.58 14.80
C ALA A 495 22.52 -32.99 13.90
N PRO A 496 22.33 -33.54 12.68
CA PRO A 496 23.46 -33.85 11.80
C PRO A 496 24.25 -32.60 11.42
N PHE A 497 23.54 -31.50 11.16
CA PHE A 497 24.16 -30.21 10.83
C PHE A 497 24.95 -29.66 12.02
N TRP A 498 24.37 -29.66 13.23
CA TRP A 498 25.07 -29.26 14.46
C TRP A 498 26.25 -30.16 14.78
N LEU A 499 26.14 -31.49 14.61
CA LEU A 499 27.23 -32.42 14.85
C LEU A 499 28.40 -32.20 13.88
N MET A 500 28.11 -31.98 12.60
CA MET A 500 29.15 -31.63 11.61
C MET A 500 29.76 -30.28 11.92
N PHE A 501 28.94 -29.27 12.20
CA PHE A 501 29.40 -27.91 12.49
C PHE A 501 30.25 -27.88 13.77
N LEU A 502 29.74 -28.43 14.88
CA LEU A 502 30.48 -28.54 16.14
C LEU A 502 31.71 -29.41 15.97
N GLY A 503 31.67 -30.49 15.20
CA GLY A 503 32.86 -31.29 14.90
C GLY A 503 33.93 -30.49 14.16
N SER A 504 33.52 -29.67 13.19
CA SER A 504 34.42 -28.79 12.42
C SER A 504 35.04 -27.67 13.25
N LEU A 505 34.44 -27.29 14.38
CA LEU A 505 35.00 -26.32 15.32
C LEU A 505 35.82 -27.01 16.42
N LEU A 506 35.25 -28.03 17.07
CA LEU A 506 35.84 -28.64 18.26
C LEU A 506 37.11 -29.43 17.94
N LEU A 507 37.21 -30.10 16.78
CA LEU A 507 38.40 -30.88 16.43
C LEU A 507 39.64 -29.97 16.19
N PRO A 508 39.56 -28.89 15.37
CA PRO A 508 40.65 -27.93 15.28
C PRO A 508 40.94 -27.22 16.61
N LEU A 509 39.90 -26.83 17.37
CA LEU A 509 40.06 -26.19 18.66
C LEU A 509 40.81 -27.08 19.66
N GLN A 510 40.45 -28.36 19.74
CA GLN A 510 41.12 -29.33 20.60
C GLN A 510 42.59 -29.52 20.17
N THR A 511 42.84 -29.54 18.86
CA THR A 511 44.20 -29.63 18.31
C THR A 511 45.03 -28.40 18.68
N ALA A 512 44.44 -27.21 18.53
CA ALA A 512 45.05 -25.94 18.90
C ALA A 512 45.37 -25.89 20.40
N PHE A 513 44.46 -26.35 21.26
CA PHE A 513 44.67 -26.35 22.72
C PHE A 513 45.63 -27.42 23.22
N ARG A 514 45.73 -28.55 22.53
CA ARG A 514 46.69 -29.61 22.85
C ARG A 514 48.13 -29.16 22.57
N ASN A 515 48.32 -28.41 21.49
CA ASN A 515 49.63 -27.89 21.12
C ASN A 515 49.96 -26.58 21.85
N ASP A 516 48.97 -25.70 22.04
CA ASP A 516 49.02 -24.38 22.71
C ASP A 516 50.24 -23.51 22.33
N LYS A 517 50.77 -23.74 21.12
CA LYS A 517 51.87 -22.97 20.54
C LYS A 517 51.30 -21.72 19.88
N ALA A 518 52.09 -20.65 19.88
CA ALA A 518 51.80 -19.47 19.07
C ALA A 518 51.69 -19.88 17.60
N PHE A 519 50.70 -19.31 16.89
CA PHE A 519 50.60 -19.48 15.44
C PHE A 519 51.84 -18.88 14.75
N GLU A 520 52.34 -19.54 13.71
CA GLU A 520 53.64 -19.20 13.10
C GLU A 520 53.66 -17.82 12.43
N TRP A 521 52.50 -17.34 12.02
CA TRP A 521 52.31 -16.05 11.36
C TRP A 521 52.17 -14.88 12.32
N VAL A 522 51.99 -15.12 13.63
CA VAL A 522 51.98 -14.04 14.63
C VAL A 522 53.40 -13.45 14.64
N PRO A 523 53.57 -12.17 14.27
CA PRO A 523 54.89 -11.55 14.34
C PRO A 523 55.36 -11.70 15.78
N ARG A 524 56.48 -12.41 15.98
CA ARG A 524 57.20 -12.32 17.25
C ARG A 524 57.61 -10.87 17.34
N ILE A 525 56.82 -10.07 18.06
CA ILE A 525 57.26 -8.76 18.52
C ILE A 525 58.43 -9.10 19.41
N VAL A 526 59.62 -9.00 18.81
CA VAL A 526 60.90 -9.26 19.45
C VAL A 526 60.92 -8.37 20.69
N GLY A 527 60.83 -9.00 21.86
CA GLY A 527 61.12 -8.35 23.11
C GLY A 527 62.54 -7.79 23.03
N ARG A 528 62.66 -6.50 23.34
CA ARG A 528 63.88 -5.95 23.92
C ARG A 528 64.16 -6.62 25.26
#